data_AF-A0A351EVK6-F1
#
_entry.id   AF-A0A351EVK6-F1
#
_cell.length_a   1.000
_cell.length_b   1.000
_cell.length_c   1.000
_cell.angle_alpha   90.00
_cell.angle_beta   90.00
_cell.angle_gamma   90.00
#
_symmetry.space_group_name_H-M   'P 1'
#
loop_
_entity.id
_entity.type
_entity.pdbx_description
1 polymer ?
#
loop_
_entity_poly.entity_id
_entity_poly.type
_entity_poly.pdbx_seq_one_letter_code
_entity_poly.pdbx_strand_id
1 'polypeptide(L)'
;RRFDWRQVVGSLPSEPARPAQLGLALDNREQWIADRQALLAPHRQPRVLSATGVAQAALVPVASRPVNHGSYHDDHETDTGQPETGDGLHAYVVERLTDQDDDSADQPDEGLIGRRRGRTGSAIGSAVHAVLQLVDLAEPQGVGDLVAQQCEIEGILDRTGIVRRLVQAALESSAVTMAAGHVHFKELFVTAPIAGRTIEGYVDLLVETPAGLVVIDYKTDSVRSDEDVDAKLGAYELQAAAYAVALEEVTDQTVSECRFVFCTAGGAIERTVVDLPAAKERVRLTLTQLTPGLGLSST
;
A
#
# COMPACT_ATOMS: atom_id res chain seq x y z
N ARG A 1 -19.67 -44.92 20.24
CA ARG A 1 -18.64 -45.56 19.39
C ARG A 1 -17.40 -44.68 19.45
N ARG A 2 -16.28 -45.16 20.01
CA ARG A 2 -15.00 -44.41 20.04
C ARG A 2 -14.33 -44.58 18.67
N PHE A 3 -14.03 -43.47 18.00
CA PHE A 3 -13.31 -43.46 16.74
C PHE A 3 -11.83 -43.76 17.02
N ASP A 4 -11.33 -44.87 16.50
CA ASP A 4 -9.92 -45.25 16.62
C ASP A 4 -9.15 -44.75 15.39
N TRP A 5 -8.53 -43.58 15.54
CA TRP A 5 -7.76 -42.92 14.49
C TRP A 5 -6.58 -43.78 13.99
N ARG A 6 -6.12 -44.78 14.76
CA ARG A 6 -5.01 -45.66 14.34
C ARG A 6 -5.38 -46.60 13.19
N GLN A 7 -6.67 -46.91 12.99
CA GLN A 7 -7.12 -47.63 11.80
C GLN A 7 -7.03 -46.80 10.52
N VAL A 8 -7.04 -45.47 10.62
CA VAL A 8 -6.94 -44.55 9.48
C VAL A 8 -5.48 -44.27 9.11
N VAL A 9 -4.58 -44.31 10.09
CA VAL A 9 -3.16 -43.98 9.93
C VAL A 9 -2.27 -45.23 9.82
N GLY A 10 -2.85 -46.43 9.83
CA GLY A 10 -2.13 -47.63 9.43
C GLY A 10 -1.55 -47.43 8.03
N SER A 11 -0.25 -47.65 7.87
CA SER A 11 0.52 -47.41 6.64
C SER A 11 -0.10 -48.14 5.45
N LEU A 12 -1.02 -47.45 4.78
CA LEU A 12 -1.51 -47.79 3.46
C LEU A 12 -0.29 -47.82 2.52
N PRO A 13 -0.22 -48.77 1.58
CA PRO A 13 0.79 -48.72 0.54
C PRO A 13 0.70 -47.35 -0.16
N SER A 14 1.86 -46.76 -0.46
CA SER A 14 1.95 -45.49 -1.18
C SER A 14 1.05 -45.55 -2.40
N GLU A 15 0.09 -44.62 -2.47
CA GLU A 15 -0.78 -44.51 -3.64
C GLU A 15 0.11 -44.28 -4.87
N PRO A 16 -0.10 -44.99 -5.98
CA PRO A 16 0.71 -44.77 -7.19
C PRO A 16 0.60 -43.30 -7.60
N ALA A 17 1.74 -42.70 -7.98
CA ALA A 17 1.82 -41.32 -8.42
C ALA A 17 0.78 -41.10 -9.54
N ARG A 18 -0.29 -40.37 -9.23
CA ARG A 18 -1.22 -39.93 -10.25
C ARG A 18 -0.48 -38.92 -11.12
N PRO A 19 -0.58 -39.00 -12.46
CA PRO A 19 -0.01 -37.97 -13.32
C PRO A 19 -0.57 -36.62 -12.88
N ALA A 20 0.33 -35.65 -12.62
CA ALA A 20 -0.08 -34.33 -12.22
C ALA A 20 -1.07 -33.79 -13.26
N GLN A 21 -2.27 -33.43 -12.83
CA GLN A 21 -3.34 -32.91 -13.69
C GLN A 21 -2.93 -31.62 -14.44
N LEU A 22 -1.81 -31.02 -14.01
CA LEU A 22 -1.18 -29.80 -14.52
C LEU A 22 0.08 -30.08 -15.39
N GLY A 23 0.45 -31.35 -15.63
CA GLY A 23 1.63 -31.71 -16.42
C GLY A 23 2.99 -31.49 -15.74
N LEU A 24 2.99 -31.22 -14.42
CA LEU A 24 4.21 -30.96 -13.66
C LEU A 24 4.98 -32.26 -13.39
N ALA A 25 6.30 -32.26 -13.63
CA ALA A 25 7.16 -33.40 -13.34
C ALA A 25 7.41 -33.57 -11.82
N LEU A 26 6.51 -34.24 -11.09
CA LEU A 26 6.61 -34.37 -9.62
C LEU A 26 7.83 -35.17 -9.13
N ASP A 27 8.38 -36.04 -9.97
CA ASP A 27 9.52 -36.92 -9.62
C ASP A 27 10.89 -36.30 -9.93
N ASN A 28 10.92 -35.10 -10.54
CA ASN A 28 12.14 -34.34 -10.80
C ASN A 28 11.96 -32.91 -10.28
N ARG A 29 12.65 -32.59 -9.17
CA ARG A 29 12.54 -31.30 -8.51
C ARG A 29 12.93 -30.12 -9.41
N GLU A 30 13.98 -30.24 -10.21
CA GLU A 30 14.44 -29.16 -11.09
C GLU A 30 13.42 -28.89 -12.21
N GLN A 31 12.94 -29.96 -12.86
CA GLN A 31 11.92 -29.85 -13.89
C GLN A 31 10.61 -29.30 -13.32
N TRP A 32 10.21 -29.76 -12.13
CA TRP A 32 9.05 -29.22 -11.43
C TRP A 32 9.18 -27.72 -11.16
N ILE A 33 10.35 -27.23 -10.73
CA ILE A 33 10.60 -25.80 -10.51
C ILE A 33 10.44 -25.06 -11.83
N ALA A 34 11.06 -25.53 -12.91
CA ALA A 34 10.98 -24.90 -14.23
C ALA A 34 9.53 -24.85 -14.77
N ASP A 35 8.80 -25.96 -14.72
CA ASP A 35 7.42 -26.04 -15.18
C ASP A 35 6.50 -25.13 -14.35
N ARG A 36 6.71 -25.11 -13.03
CA ARG A 36 5.99 -24.20 -12.13
C ARG A 36 6.32 -22.74 -12.42
N GLN A 37 7.59 -22.41 -12.69
CA GLN A 37 7.99 -21.04 -13.04
C GLN A 37 7.34 -20.61 -14.35
N ALA A 38 7.35 -21.45 -15.39
CA ALA A 38 6.71 -21.19 -16.66
C ALA A 38 5.19 -20.99 -16.53
N LEU A 39 4.52 -21.85 -15.75
CA LEU A 39 3.09 -21.76 -15.48
C LEU A 39 2.73 -20.46 -14.73
N LEU A 40 3.55 -20.04 -13.77
CA LEU A 40 3.31 -18.83 -12.99
C LEU A 40 3.78 -17.56 -13.66
N ALA A 41 4.69 -17.62 -14.66
CA ALA A 41 5.30 -16.44 -15.27
C ALA A 41 4.27 -15.39 -15.78
N PRO A 42 3.16 -15.76 -16.46
CA PRO A 42 2.13 -14.80 -16.87
C PRO A 42 1.36 -14.18 -15.69
N HIS A 43 1.38 -14.82 -14.53
CA HIS A 43 0.66 -14.42 -13.31
C HIS A 43 1.55 -13.77 -12.27
N ARG A 44 2.86 -13.62 -12.52
CA ARG A 44 3.81 -12.96 -11.60
C ARG A 44 3.58 -11.46 -11.48
N GLN A 45 2.89 -10.83 -12.43
CA GLN A 45 2.59 -9.40 -12.37
C GLN A 45 1.27 -9.13 -11.63
N PRO A 46 1.27 -8.28 -10.58
CA PRO A 46 0.05 -7.92 -9.86
C PRO A 46 -0.97 -7.29 -10.81
N ARG A 47 -2.20 -7.80 -10.77
CA ARG A 47 -3.34 -7.19 -11.48
C ARG A 47 -3.98 -6.07 -10.66
N VAL A 48 -3.89 -6.18 -9.35
CA VAL A 48 -4.38 -5.20 -8.39
C VAL A 48 -3.16 -4.48 -7.80
N LEU A 49 -3.23 -3.16 -7.74
CA LEU A 49 -2.19 -2.27 -7.23
C LEU A 49 -2.81 -1.34 -6.19
N SER A 50 -2.11 -1.13 -5.09
CA SER A 50 -2.48 -0.05 -4.18
C SER A 50 -2.12 1.31 -4.79
N ALA A 51 -2.75 2.40 -4.34
CA ALA A 51 -2.36 3.76 -4.73
C ALA A 51 -0.85 4.01 -4.50
N THR A 52 -0.30 3.53 -3.38
CA THR A 52 1.13 3.58 -3.07
C THR A 52 1.96 2.76 -4.05
N GLY A 53 1.51 1.57 -4.43
CA GLY A 53 2.19 0.73 -5.43
C GLY A 53 2.24 1.38 -6.81
N VAL A 54 1.18 2.09 -7.21
CA VAL A 54 1.15 2.89 -8.45
C VAL A 54 2.15 4.06 -8.36
N ALA A 55 2.16 4.79 -7.25
CA ALA A 55 3.09 5.89 -7.03
C ALA A 55 4.55 5.44 -7.11
N GLN A 56 4.90 4.33 -6.45
CA GLN A 56 6.24 3.75 -6.52
C GLN A 56 6.62 3.36 -7.96
N ALA A 57 5.72 2.70 -8.68
CA ALA A 57 5.97 2.32 -10.07
C ALA A 57 6.18 3.53 -11.00
N ALA A 58 5.59 4.68 -10.67
CA ALA A 58 5.74 5.94 -11.40
C ALA A 58 7.06 6.66 -11.07
N LEU A 59 7.65 6.41 -9.89
CA LEU A 59 8.94 6.98 -9.46
C LEU A 59 10.15 6.23 -10.04
N VAL A 60 10.00 4.94 -10.39
CA VAL A 60 11.10 4.13 -10.96
C VAL A 60 11.37 4.55 -12.42
N PRO A 61 12.60 4.96 -12.77
CA PRO A 61 12.97 5.28 -14.15
C PRO A 61 12.84 4.07 -15.08
N VAL A 62 12.38 4.30 -16.31
CA VAL A 62 12.14 3.27 -17.33
C VAL A 62 13.38 2.42 -17.63
N ALA A 63 14.59 2.98 -17.48
CA ALA A 63 15.86 2.29 -17.75
C ALA A 63 16.27 1.24 -16.70
N SER A 64 15.66 1.24 -15.52
CA SER A 64 16.02 0.32 -14.41
C SER A 64 15.07 -0.86 -14.28
N ARG A 65 14.10 -1.01 -15.20
CA ARG A 65 13.18 -2.15 -15.21
C ARG A 65 13.90 -3.35 -15.83
N PRO A 66 13.85 -4.55 -15.22
CA PRO A 66 14.44 -5.74 -15.82
C PRO A 66 13.72 -6.03 -17.14
N VAL A 67 14.39 -5.69 -18.24
CA VAL A 67 13.97 -6.06 -19.59
C VAL A 67 14.17 -7.56 -19.67
N ASN A 68 13.08 -8.31 -19.80
CA ASN A 68 13.16 -9.74 -20.08
C ASN A 68 13.62 -9.91 -21.54
N HIS A 69 14.92 -9.83 -21.77
CA HIS A 69 15.54 -10.27 -23.02
C HIS A 69 15.97 -11.71 -22.83
N GLY A 70 15.14 -12.63 -23.33
CA GLY A 70 15.58 -13.99 -23.58
C GLY A 70 16.61 -14.00 -24.70
N SER A 71 17.84 -14.41 -24.39
CA SER A 71 18.75 -15.05 -25.36
C SER A 71 19.96 -15.66 -24.66
N TYR A 72 20.37 -16.80 -25.20
CA TYR A 72 21.42 -17.74 -24.81
C TYR A 72 22.85 -17.16 -24.79
N HIS A 73 23.67 -17.56 -23.81
CA HIS A 73 25.12 -17.85 -23.88
C HIS A 73 25.59 -18.33 -22.48
N ASP A 74 25.86 -19.62 -22.27
CA ASP A 74 27.08 -20.41 -22.56
C ASP A 74 28.28 -20.08 -21.62
N ASP A 75 28.44 -20.99 -20.65
CA ASP A 75 29.59 -21.45 -19.88
C ASP A 75 30.68 -20.47 -19.37
N HIS A 76 30.75 -20.34 -18.03
CA HIS A 76 31.96 -20.72 -17.28
C HIS A 76 31.69 -20.80 -15.76
N GLU A 77 32.00 -21.97 -15.18
CA GLU A 77 32.00 -22.28 -13.75
C GLU A 77 32.98 -21.40 -12.95
N THR A 78 32.50 -20.84 -11.83
CA THR A 78 33.26 -20.85 -10.57
C THR A 78 32.30 -20.98 -9.39
N ASP A 79 32.45 -22.11 -8.70
CA ASP A 79 31.86 -22.51 -7.43
C ASP A 79 32.25 -21.57 -6.27
N THR A 80 31.26 -20.94 -5.64
CA THR A 80 31.24 -20.68 -4.20
C THR A 80 29.77 -20.64 -3.72
N GLY A 81 29.39 -21.61 -2.90
CA GLY A 81 28.01 -21.88 -2.46
C GLY A 81 27.21 -20.68 -1.93
N GLN A 82 25.96 -20.58 -2.40
CA GLN A 82 24.91 -19.71 -1.88
C GLN A 82 23.86 -20.54 -1.12
N PRO A 83 23.25 -20.00 -0.05
CA PRO A 83 22.07 -20.59 0.54
C PRO A 83 20.86 -20.36 -0.37
N GLU A 84 20.11 -21.43 -0.65
CA GLU A 84 18.88 -21.39 -1.44
C GLU A 84 17.83 -20.45 -0.82
N THR A 85 17.55 -19.33 -1.48
CA THR A 85 16.40 -18.48 -1.18
C THR A 85 15.29 -18.76 -2.20
N GLY A 86 14.18 -19.32 -1.70
CA GLY A 86 13.00 -19.61 -2.53
C GLY A 86 12.40 -18.35 -3.14
N ASP A 87 12.48 -18.25 -4.47
CA ASP A 87 11.91 -17.21 -5.36
C ASP A 87 10.37 -17.22 -5.43
N GLY A 88 9.70 -17.52 -4.31
CA GLY A 88 8.24 -17.48 -4.15
C GLY A 88 7.74 -16.35 -3.26
N LEU A 89 8.65 -15.59 -2.65
CA LEU A 89 8.33 -14.58 -1.64
C LEU A 89 8.37 -13.14 -2.18
N HIS A 90 8.85 -12.91 -3.41
CA HIS A 90 9.10 -11.56 -3.92
C HIS A 90 7.85 -10.68 -4.06
N ALA A 91 6.67 -11.25 -4.38
CA ALA A 91 5.43 -10.46 -4.49
C ALA A 91 4.93 -9.91 -3.15
N TYR A 92 5.25 -10.57 -2.03
CA TYR A 92 4.97 -10.08 -0.68
C TYR A 92 6.12 -9.26 -0.08
N VAL A 93 7.29 -9.24 -0.74
CA VAL A 93 8.46 -8.48 -0.30
C VAL A 93 8.42 -7.03 -0.80
N VAL A 94 7.78 -6.76 -1.95
CA VAL A 94 7.61 -5.38 -2.44
C VAL A 94 6.70 -4.55 -1.52
N GLU A 95 5.73 -5.18 -0.84
CA GLU A 95 4.90 -4.53 0.18
C GLU A 95 5.67 -4.25 1.49
N ARG A 96 6.83 -4.89 1.70
CA ARG A 96 7.63 -4.79 2.95
C ARG A 96 8.78 -3.78 2.91
N LEU A 97 9.07 -3.17 1.76
CA LEU A 97 10.37 -2.53 1.58
C LEU A 97 10.48 -1.05 1.99
N THR A 98 9.42 -0.38 2.46
CA THR A 98 9.45 0.95 3.16
C THR A 98 7.99 1.35 3.43
N ASP A 99 7.40 1.53 4.62
CA ASP A 99 7.86 1.96 5.95
C ASP A 99 8.90 3.08 5.91
N GLN A 100 8.41 4.30 5.70
CA GLN A 100 9.14 5.54 6.05
C GLN A 100 8.38 6.34 7.13
N ASP A 101 7.73 5.64 8.04
CA ASP A 101 7.39 6.20 9.35
C ASP A 101 8.59 5.95 10.26
N ASP A 102 9.68 6.69 10.02
CA ASP A 102 10.90 6.64 10.82
C ASP A 102 10.71 7.40 12.15
N ASP A 103 10.04 6.74 13.11
CA ASP A 103 10.03 7.13 14.53
C ASP A 103 11.13 6.37 15.32
N SER A 104 12.19 5.90 14.65
CA SER A 104 13.27 5.11 15.28
C SER A 104 14.10 5.94 16.27
N ALA A 105 13.87 7.25 16.37
CA ALA A 105 14.61 8.12 17.28
C ALA A 105 14.32 7.90 18.77
N ASP A 106 13.20 7.24 19.14
CA ASP A 106 12.72 7.16 20.53
C ASP A 106 12.41 5.74 21.05
N GLN A 107 12.92 4.67 20.42
CA GLN A 107 12.64 3.29 20.86
C GLN A 107 13.88 2.57 21.44
N PRO A 108 13.84 2.02 22.67
CA PRO A 108 14.82 1.03 23.11
C PRO A 108 14.59 -0.31 22.39
N ASP A 109 15.69 -0.94 21.99
CA ASP A 109 15.74 -2.20 21.25
C ASP A 109 15.32 -3.39 22.14
N GLU A 110 14.02 -3.72 22.16
CA GLU A 110 13.53 -4.98 22.72
C GLU A 110 12.69 -5.75 21.71
N GLY A 111 13.30 -6.81 21.16
CA GLY A 111 12.68 -7.72 20.21
C GLY A 111 11.69 -8.67 20.85
N LEU A 112 10.40 -8.51 20.56
CA LEU A 112 9.37 -9.54 20.77
C LEU A 112 8.34 -9.57 19.62
N ILE A 113 8.41 -10.65 18.83
CA ILE A 113 7.32 -11.33 18.09
C ILE A 113 6.57 -10.54 16.97
N GLY A 114 7.26 -10.29 15.86
CA GLY A 114 7.07 -11.03 14.59
C GLY A 114 5.75 -11.09 13.81
N ARG A 115 4.64 -10.39 14.15
CA ARG A 115 3.40 -10.52 13.32
C ARG A 115 2.49 -9.29 13.12
N ARG A 116 3.00 -8.04 13.20
CA ARG A 116 2.18 -6.83 12.96
C ARG A 116 2.85 -5.69 12.16
N ARG A 117 3.90 -5.94 11.37
CA ARG A 117 4.54 -4.90 10.53
C ARG A 117 4.11 -4.99 9.06
N GLY A 118 2.82 -4.85 8.75
CA GLY A 118 2.40 -5.12 7.37
C GLY A 118 1.17 -4.42 6.84
N ARG A 119 0.39 -3.71 7.65
CA ARG A 119 -0.72 -2.88 7.16
C ARG A 119 -0.83 -1.66 8.06
N THR A 120 -0.68 -0.48 7.45
CA THR A 120 -0.95 0.85 8.03
C THR A 120 0.08 1.32 9.05
N GLY A 121 0.93 2.25 8.60
CA GLY A 121 1.73 3.23 9.38
C GLY A 121 2.41 2.81 10.69
N SER A 122 3.00 3.78 11.37
CA SER A 122 3.38 3.62 12.78
C SER A 122 2.11 3.37 13.61
N ALA A 123 2.24 2.69 14.77
CA ALA A 123 1.12 2.52 15.70
C ALA A 123 0.49 3.87 16.10
N ILE A 124 1.29 4.95 16.14
CA ILE A 124 0.83 6.32 16.36
C ILE A 124 -0.04 6.78 15.18
N GLY A 125 0.44 6.62 13.95
CA GLY A 125 -0.30 6.99 12.74
C GLY A 125 -1.63 6.25 12.61
N SER A 126 -1.62 4.93 12.83
CA SER A 126 -2.83 4.10 12.84
C SER A 126 -3.83 4.56 13.89
N ALA A 127 -3.39 4.89 15.11
CA ALA A 127 -4.26 5.42 16.14
C ALA A 127 -4.85 6.79 15.77
N VAL A 128 -4.06 7.70 15.17
CA VAL A 128 -4.54 9.02 14.72
C VAL A 128 -5.61 8.84 13.64
N HIS A 129 -5.34 8.03 12.62
CA HIS A 129 -6.28 7.74 11.53
C HIS A 129 -7.58 7.14 12.07
N ALA A 130 -7.50 6.14 12.95
CA ALA A 130 -8.68 5.53 13.55
C ALA A 130 -9.53 6.54 14.36
N VAL A 131 -8.90 7.47 15.09
CA VAL A 131 -9.65 8.53 15.79
C VAL A 131 -10.33 9.46 14.79
N LEU A 132 -9.62 9.91 13.75
CA LEU A 132 -10.16 10.80 12.72
C LEU A 132 -11.29 10.13 11.92
N GLN A 133 -11.21 8.82 11.71
CA GLN A 133 -12.28 8.02 11.11
C GLN A 133 -13.54 8.00 11.98
N LEU A 134 -13.41 7.98 13.31
CA LEU A 134 -14.53 7.82 14.24
C LEU A 134 -15.19 9.13 14.66
N VAL A 135 -14.39 10.19 14.87
CA VAL A 135 -14.89 11.48 15.38
C VAL A 135 -15.83 12.17 14.39
N ASP A 136 -16.90 12.79 14.89
CA ASP A 136 -17.71 13.71 14.06
C ASP A 136 -16.90 14.99 13.79
N LEU A 137 -16.63 15.26 12.51
CA LEU A 137 -15.82 16.43 12.12
C LEU A 137 -16.58 17.75 12.32
N ALA A 138 -17.92 17.75 12.27
CA ALA A 138 -18.73 18.94 12.51
C ALA A 138 -18.88 19.26 14.00
N GLU A 139 -18.86 18.22 14.85
CA GLU A 139 -18.98 18.35 16.29
C GLU A 139 -18.03 17.38 17.02
N PRO A 140 -16.73 17.69 17.10
CA PRO A 140 -15.70 16.77 17.59
C PRO A 140 -15.72 16.63 19.12
N GLN A 141 -16.72 15.93 19.63
CA GLN A 141 -16.87 15.57 21.05
C GLN A 141 -16.22 14.21 21.35
N GLY A 142 -15.86 13.98 22.62
CA GLY A 142 -15.35 12.67 23.07
C GLY A 142 -13.98 12.28 22.51
N VAL A 143 -13.24 13.20 21.89
CA VAL A 143 -11.94 12.93 21.24
C VAL A 143 -10.96 12.28 22.21
N GLY A 144 -10.93 12.71 23.47
CA GLY A 144 -10.05 12.14 24.48
C GLY A 144 -10.29 10.65 24.73
N ASP A 145 -11.56 10.23 24.74
CA ASP A 145 -11.94 8.83 24.97
C ASP A 145 -11.62 7.97 23.73
N LEU A 146 -11.88 8.50 22.53
CA LEU A 146 -11.48 7.86 21.28
C LEU A 146 -9.96 7.66 21.22
N VAL A 147 -9.18 8.70 21.55
CA VAL A 147 -7.71 8.59 21.58
C VAL A 147 -7.25 7.51 22.56
N ALA A 148 -7.79 7.50 23.78
CA ALA A 148 -7.44 6.48 24.78
C ALA A 148 -7.77 5.06 24.27
N GLN A 149 -8.95 4.87 23.69
CA GLN A 149 -9.38 3.59 23.12
C GLN A 149 -8.49 3.13 21.96
N GLN A 150 -8.18 4.01 21.01
CA GLN A 150 -7.34 3.65 19.86
C GLN A 150 -5.89 3.39 20.28
N CYS A 151 -5.36 4.14 21.25
CA CYS A 151 -4.03 3.86 21.81
C CYS A 151 -3.99 2.50 22.54
N GLU A 152 -5.09 2.06 23.16
CA GLU A 152 -5.18 0.73 23.75
C GLU A 152 -5.17 -0.36 22.67
N ILE A 153 -5.94 -0.21 21.60
CA ILE A 153 -6.01 -1.15 20.47
C ILE A 153 -4.65 -1.33 19.81
N GLU A 154 -3.94 -0.22 19.60
CA GLU A 154 -2.61 -0.19 18.98
C GLU A 154 -1.47 -0.53 19.97
N GLY A 155 -1.77 -0.69 21.26
CA GLY A 155 -0.79 -1.08 22.30
C GLY A 155 0.19 0.03 22.69
N ILE A 156 -0.20 1.29 22.56
CA ILE A 156 0.63 2.49 22.77
C ILE A 156 0.03 3.46 23.80
N LEU A 157 -0.50 2.93 24.91
CA LEU A 157 -1.14 3.72 25.98
C LEU A 157 -0.26 4.87 26.50
N ASP A 158 1.06 4.66 26.57
CA ASP A 158 2.06 5.65 26.97
C ASP A 158 2.28 6.77 25.92
N ARG A 159 1.70 6.64 24.72
CA ARG A 159 1.74 7.63 23.63
C ARG A 159 0.41 8.38 23.44
N THR A 160 -0.60 8.17 24.30
CA THR A 160 -1.88 8.90 24.28
C THR A 160 -1.71 10.42 24.12
N GLY A 161 -0.71 11.00 24.79
CA GLY A 161 -0.44 12.44 24.74
C GLY A 161 0.07 12.96 23.40
N ILE A 162 0.85 12.16 22.64
CA ILE A 162 1.27 12.54 21.28
C ILE A 162 0.11 12.35 20.30
N VAL A 163 -0.59 11.20 20.34
CA VAL A 163 -1.74 10.93 19.46
C VAL A 163 -2.81 12.03 19.60
N ARG A 164 -3.14 12.43 20.84
CA ARG A 164 -4.09 13.53 21.08
C ARG A 164 -3.66 14.84 20.41
N ARG A 165 -2.37 15.18 20.44
CA ARG A 165 -1.87 16.40 19.80
C ARG A 165 -1.95 16.33 18.29
N LEU A 166 -1.63 15.18 17.69
CA LEU A 166 -1.71 14.99 16.25
C LEU A 166 -3.17 15.04 15.76
N VAL A 167 -4.09 14.39 16.48
CA VAL A 167 -5.52 14.48 16.19
C VAL A 167 -6.01 15.93 16.31
N GLN A 168 -5.60 16.64 17.36
CA GLN A 168 -5.99 18.05 17.52
C GLN A 168 -5.48 18.91 16.38
N ALA A 169 -4.22 18.72 15.96
CA ALA A 169 -3.66 19.41 14.80
C ALA A 169 -4.49 19.17 13.53
N ALA A 170 -4.90 17.92 13.26
CA ALA A 170 -5.77 17.60 12.14
C ALA A 170 -7.14 18.31 12.24
N LEU A 171 -7.79 18.22 13.40
CA LEU A 171 -9.11 18.82 13.63
C LEU A 171 -9.11 20.36 13.49
N GLU A 172 -7.99 21.00 13.82
CA GLU A 172 -7.80 22.45 13.69
C GLU A 172 -7.39 22.88 12.27
N SER A 173 -7.15 21.94 11.35
CA SER A 173 -6.78 22.25 9.97
C SER A 173 -7.92 22.88 9.19
N SER A 174 -7.57 23.67 8.17
CA SER A 174 -8.54 24.25 7.24
C SER A 174 -9.20 23.16 6.39
N ALA A 175 -8.49 22.06 6.13
CA ALA A 175 -9.03 20.88 5.42
C ALA A 175 -10.19 20.23 6.17
N VAL A 176 -10.03 19.96 7.47
CA VAL A 176 -11.12 19.41 8.32
C VAL A 176 -12.24 20.44 8.52
N THR A 177 -11.89 21.71 8.70
CA THR A 177 -12.88 22.80 8.77
C THR A 177 -13.76 22.86 7.51
N MET A 178 -13.17 22.69 6.32
CA MET A 178 -13.92 22.62 5.05
C MET A 178 -14.82 21.38 5.02
N ALA A 179 -14.29 20.21 5.40
CA ALA A 179 -15.01 18.95 5.39
C ALA A 179 -16.24 18.97 6.31
N ALA A 180 -16.11 19.58 7.50
CA ALA A 180 -17.19 19.77 8.46
C ALA A 180 -18.40 20.54 7.87
N GLY A 181 -18.16 21.41 6.89
CA GLY A 181 -19.20 22.20 6.21
C GLY A 181 -19.81 21.53 4.97
N HIS A 182 -19.35 20.33 4.58
CA HIS A 182 -19.73 19.66 3.34
C HIS A 182 -20.09 18.19 3.56
N VAL A 183 -20.72 17.58 2.54
CA VAL A 183 -20.84 16.12 2.50
C VAL A 183 -19.43 15.55 2.38
N HIS A 184 -19.10 14.62 3.28
CA HIS A 184 -17.78 14.02 3.32
C HIS A 184 -17.87 12.54 3.71
N PHE A 185 -16.85 11.79 3.30
CA PHE A 185 -16.70 10.36 3.57
C PHE A 185 -15.31 10.14 4.16
N LYS A 186 -15.26 9.41 5.27
CA LYS A 186 -14.02 9.06 5.96
C LYS A 186 -13.67 7.59 5.70
N GLU A 187 -12.39 7.30 5.53
CA GLU A 187 -11.89 5.93 5.29
C GLU A 187 -12.64 5.23 4.14
N LEU A 188 -12.82 5.94 3.02
CA LEU A 188 -13.60 5.45 1.90
C LEU A 188 -12.78 4.45 1.07
N PHE A 189 -13.22 3.20 1.02
CA PHE A 189 -12.65 2.22 0.11
C PHE A 189 -12.98 2.57 -1.34
N VAL A 190 -11.95 2.65 -2.19
CA VAL A 190 -12.07 2.84 -3.64
C VAL A 190 -11.38 1.70 -4.37
N THR A 191 -12.02 1.23 -5.45
CA THR A 191 -11.42 0.27 -6.38
C THR A 191 -11.84 0.61 -7.80
N ALA A 192 -10.88 0.72 -8.72
CA ALA A 192 -11.13 1.14 -10.10
C ALA A 192 -10.37 0.26 -11.11
N PRO A 193 -11.05 -0.36 -12.09
CA PRO A 193 -10.38 -1.04 -13.19
C PRO A 193 -9.86 -0.01 -14.20
N ILE A 194 -8.54 0.12 -14.34
CA ILE A 194 -7.90 1.10 -15.22
C ILE A 194 -6.83 0.41 -16.07
N ALA A 195 -6.94 0.56 -17.39
CA ALA A 195 -5.99 0.04 -18.38
C ALA A 195 -5.64 -1.46 -18.18
N GLY A 196 -6.60 -2.30 -17.76
CA GLY A 196 -6.36 -3.74 -17.52
C GLY A 196 -5.70 -4.07 -16.17
N ARG A 197 -5.50 -3.07 -15.31
CA ARG A 197 -5.15 -3.20 -13.89
C ARG A 197 -6.32 -2.75 -13.03
N THR A 198 -6.22 -2.98 -11.73
CA THR A 198 -7.14 -2.45 -10.72
C THR A 198 -6.34 -1.62 -9.74
N ILE A 199 -6.73 -0.37 -9.52
CA ILE A 199 -6.26 0.40 -8.37
C ILE A 199 -7.20 0.11 -7.21
N GLU A 200 -6.67 -0.13 -6.01
CA GLU A 200 -7.48 -0.18 -4.78
C GLU A 200 -6.82 0.57 -3.62
N GLY A 201 -7.63 1.00 -2.66
CA GLY A 201 -7.14 1.56 -1.41
C GLY A 201 -8.22 2.28 -0.62
N TYR A 202 -7.79 2.96 0.43
CA TYR A 202 -8.66 3.72 1.32
C TYR A 202 -8.27 5.19 1.22
N VAL A 203 -9.25 6.05 0.97
CA VAL A 203 -9.10 7.51 1.01
C VAL A 203 -9.48 7.98 2.40
N ASP A 204 -8.54 8.58 3.12
CA ASP A 204 -8.74 9.00 4.52
C ASP A 204 -9.96 9.93 4.66
N LEU A 205 -10.05 10.93 3.77
CA LEU A 205 -11.16 11.86 3.73
C LEU A 205 -11.44 12.33 2.29
N LEU A 206 -12.66 12.09 1.83
CA LEU A 206 -13.20 12.60 0.56
C LEU A 206 -14.28 13.64 0.87
N VAL A 207 -14.20 14.82 0.24
CA VAL A 207 -15.17 15.92 0.43
C VAL A 207 -15.81 16.27 -0.90
N GLU A 208 -17.13 16.39 -0.92
CA GLU A 208 -17.88 16.90 -2.07
C GLU A 208 -17.97 18.43 -1.99
N THR A 209 -17.39 19.12 -2.98
CA THR A 209 -17.46 20.59 -3.08
C THR A 209 -18.14 21.00 -4.39
N PRO A 210 -18.64 22.25 -4.51
CA PRO A 210 -19.19 22.74 -5.77
C PRO A 210 -18.21 22.73 -6.96
N ALA A 211 -16.90 22.69 -6.68
CA ALA A 211 -15.85 22.65 -7.71
C ALA A 211 -15.48 21.21 -8.14
N GLY A 212 -15.94 20.19 -7.41
CA GLY A 212 -15.57 18.79 -7.59
C GLY A 212 -15.20 18.11 -6.28
N LEU A 213 -14.72 16.88 -6.39
CA LEU A 213 -14.25 16.09 -5.26
C LEU A 213 -12.89 16.60 -4.77
N VAL A 214 -12.71 16.69 -3.45
CA VAL A 214 -11.44 17.00 -2.80
C VAL A 214 -10.98 15.80 -1.98
N VAL A 215 -9.78 15.31 -2.29
CA VAL A 215 -9.13 14.21 -1.56
C VAL A 215 -8.20 14.82 -0.50
N ILE A 216 -8.36 14.40 0.74
CA ILE A 216 -7.52 14.78 1.87
C ILE A 216 -6.88 13.52 2.45
N ASP A 217 -5.57 13.56 2.64
CA ASP A 217 -4.77 12.49 3.25
C ASP A 217 -4.02 13.03 4.49
N TYR A 218 -4.14 12.32 5.61
CA TYR A 218 -3.52 12.69 6.87
C TYR A 218 -2.14 12.04 6.99
N LYS A 219 -1.13 12.89 7.13
CA LYS A 219 0.26 12.46 7.32
C LYS A 219 0.65 12.65 8.79
N THR A 220 1.23 11.62 9.37
CA THR A 220 1.69 11.61 10.77
C THR A 220 3.18 11.32 10.89
N ASP A 221 3.87 11.20 9.75
CA ASP A 221 5.31 11.06 9.72
C ASP A 221 5.98 12.31 10.29
N SER A 222 7.08 12.09 11.01
CA SER A 222 7.86 13.16 11.64
C SER A 222 8.49 14.07 10.56
N VAL A 223 7.78 15.12 10.15
CA VAL A 223 8.32 16.25 9.39
C VAL A 223 8.69 17.37 10.36
N ARG A 224 9.96 17.81 10.31
CA ARG A 224 10.52 18.77 11.26
C ARG A 224 10.57 20.19 10.69
N SER A 225 10.43 20.36 9.39
CA SER A 225 10.33 21.67 8.71
C SER A 225 9.54 21.59 7.40
N ASP A 226 9.23 22.76 6.83
CA ASP A 226 8.62 22.88 5.50
C ASP A 226 9.50 22.25 4.41
N GLU A 227 10.83 22.31 4.54
CA GLU A 227 11.76 21.71 3.60
C GLU A 227 11.74 20.16 3.64
N ASP A 228 11.53 19.56 4.82
CA ASP A 228 11.37 18.11 4.94
C ASP A 228 10.08 17.62 4.25
N VAL A 229 9.02 18.42 4.32
CA VAL A 229 7.74 18.17 3.64
C VAL A 229 7.95 18.18 2.13
N ASP A 230 8.61 19.22 1.61
CA ASP A 230 8.84 19.42 0.18
C ASP A 230 9.69 18.29 -0.45
N ALA A 231 10.64 17.73 0.31
CA ALA A 231 11.46 16.60 -0.15
C ALA A 231 10.68 15.29 -0.34
N LYS A 232 9.59 15.08 0.42
CA LYS A 232 8.75 13.87 0.34
C LYS A 232 7.53 14.02 -0.56
N LEU A 233 7.17 15.26 -0.92
CA LEU A 233 5.94 15.59 -1.65
C LEU A 233 5.79 14.82 -2.96
N GLY A 234 6.85 14.66 -3.76
CA GLY A 234 6.74 14.03 -5.08
C GLY A 234 6.21 12.59 -5.08
N ALA A 235 6.45 11.82 -4.02
CA ALA A 235 5.87 10.48 -3.87
C ALA A 235 4.41 10.53 -3.43
N TYR A 236 4.09 11.43 -2.49
CA TYR A 236 2.73 11.62 -2.00
C TYR A 236 1.80 12.17 -3.09
N GLU A 237 2.27 13.10 -3.93
CA GLU A 237 1.51 13.63 -5.07
C GLU A 237 1.03 12.53 -6.01
N LEU A 238 1.89 11.56 -6.33
CA LEU A 238 1.53 10.43 -7.18
C LEU A 238 0.56 9.46 -6.51
N GLN A 239 0.66 9.28 -5.20
CA GLN A 239 -0.29 8.47 -4.45
C GLN A 239 -1.68 9.12 -4.45
N ALA A 240 -1.76 10.41 -4.13
CA ALA A 240 -3.03 11.14 -4.14
C ALA A 240 -3.62 11.22 -5.56
N ALA A 241 -2.79 11.40 -6.58
CA ALA A 241 -3.22 11.34 -7.97
C ALA A 241 -3.74 9.95 -8.36
N ALA A 242 -3.21 8.86 -7.79
CA ALA A 242 -3.74 7.52 -8.02
C ALA A 242 -5.16 7.35 -7.45
N TYR A 243 -5.44 7.91 -6.27
CA TYR A 243 -6.80 8.00 -5.77
C TYR A 243 -7.68 8.89 -6.62
N ALA A 244 -7.18 10.03 -7.08
CA ALA A 244 -7.94 10.93 -7.93
C ALA A 244 -8.37 10.25 -9.24
N VAL A 245 -7.45 9.53 -9.88
CA VAL A 245 -7.74 8.74 -11.09
C VAL A 245 -8.75 7.63 -10.81
N ALA A 246 -8.61 6.91 -9.69
CA ALA A 246 -9.54 5.84 -9.33
C ALA A 246 -10.95 6.36 -9.04
N LEU A 247 -11.08 7.49 -8.33
CA LEU A 247 -12.35 8.13 -8.03
C LEU A 247 -13.03 8.66 -9.31
N GLU A 248 -12.28 9.35 -10.18
CA GLU A 248 -12.82 9.83 -11.46
C GLU A 248 -13.38 8.68 -12.31
N GLU A 249 -12.69 7.54 -12.35
CA GLU A 249 -13.11 6.36 -13.13
C GLU A 249 -14.43 5.75 -12.63
N VAL A 250 -14.68 5.74 -11.32
CA VAL A 250 -15.84 5.04 -10.75
C VAL A 250 -17.01 5.94 -10.39
N THR A 251 -16.78 7.25 -10.32
CA THR A 251 -17.81 8.24 -9.94
C THR A 251 -18.24 9.12 -11.09
N ASP A 252 -17.48 9.18 -12.19
CA ASP A 252 -17.63 10.17 -13.26
C ASP A 252 -17.57 11.63 -12.77
N GLN A 253 -17.02 11.87 -11.57
CA GLN A 253 -16.85 13.21 -10.99
C GLN A 253 -15.38 13.62 -11.00
N THR A 254 -15.13 14.87 -11.40
CA THR A 254 -13.79 15.46 -11.37
C THR A 254 -13.27 15.56 -9.94
N VAL A 255 -12.03 15.11 -9.73
CA VAL A 255 -11.27 15.43 -8.52
C VAL A 255 -10.52 16.73 -8.77
N SER A 256 -10.96 17.79 -8.09
CA SER A 256 -10.50 19.17 -8.29
C SER A 256 -9.25 19.48 -7.48
N GLU A 257 -9.08 18.83 -6.32
CA GLU A 257 -7.95 19.06 -5.42
C GLU A 257 -7.55 17.77 -4.70
N CYS A 258 -6.24 17.61 -4.49
CA CYS A 258 -5.67 16.64 -3.58
C CYS A 258 -4.80 17.37 -2.56
N ARG A 259 -5.03 17.14 -1.27
CA ARG A 259 -4.37 17.83 -0.17
C ARG A 259 -3.83 16.86 0.87
N PHE A 260 -2.69 17.21 1.43
CA PHE A 260 -2.07 16.54 2.57
C PHE A 260 -2.18 17.42 3.81
N VAL A 261 -2.52 16.79 4.93
CA VAL A 261 -2.52 17.42 6.25
C VAL A 261 -1.45 16.72 7.09
N PHE A 262 -0.27 17.34 7.17
CA PHE A 262 0.82 16.87 8.03
C PHE A 262 0.52 17.29 9.47
N CYS A 263 0.12 16.31 10.28
CA CYS A 263 -0.19 16.48 11.68
C CYS A 263 1.13 16.52 12.45
N THR A 264 1.47 17.67 13.05
CA THR A 264 2.67 17.80 13.87
C THR A 264 2.30 18.18 15.30
N ALA A 265 3.24 18.02 16.23
CA ALA A 265 3.05 18.48 17.60
C ALA A 265 2.86 20.01 17.73
N GLY A 266 3.26 20.78 16.72
CA GLY A 266 3.12 22.24 16.67
C GLY A 266 1.88 22.74 15.91
N GLY A 267 1.06 21.85 15.35
CA GLY A 267 -0.08 22.18 14.50
C GLY A 267 -0.04 21.47 13.15
N ALA A 268 -1.07 21.66 12.33
CA ALA A 268 -1.12 21.10 10.99
C ALA A 268 -0.34 21.95 9.98
N ILE A 269 0.39 21.28 9.10
CA ILE A 269 0.97 21.86 7.89
C ILE A 269 0.21 21.29 6.69
N GLU A 270 -0.37 22.17 5.87
CA GLU A 270 -1.15 21.76 4.70
C GLU A 270 -0.36 21.96 3.41
N ARG A 271 -0.51 21.00 2.48
CA ARG A 271 0.06 21.06 1.13
C ARG A 271 -0.92 20.51 0.12
N THR A 272 -1.05 21.20 -1.00
CA THR A 272 -1.89 20.77 -2.13
C THR A 272 -0.98 20.29 -3.25
N VAL A 273 -1.40 19.25 -3.98
CA VAL A 273 -0.72 18.78 -5.20
C VAL A 273 -0.70 19.92 -6.21
N VAL A 274 0.50 20.35 -6.63
CA VAL A 274 0.66 21.58 -7.43
C VAL A 274 0.10 21.42 -8.84
N ASP A 275 0.43 20.32 -9.52
CA ASP A 275 -0.06 20.00 -10.86
C ASP A 275 -0.77 18.65 -10.85
N LEU A 276 -1.97 18.64 -10.26
CA LEU A 276 -2.81 17.45 -10.19
C LEU A 276 -3.13 16.87 -11.59
N PRO A 277 -3.47 17.67 -12.63
CA PRO A 277 -3.65 17.13 -13.98
C PRO A 277 -2.43 16.36 -14.51
N ALA A 278 -1.21 16.89 -14.37
CA ALA A 278 0.00 16.20 -14.82
C ALA A 278 0.28 14.94 -13.98
N ALA A 279 0.04 14.99 -12.67
CA ALA A 279 0.20 13.83 -11.79
C ALA A 279 -0.78 12.71 -12.17
N LYS A 280 -2.05 13.03 -12.45
CA LYS A 280 -3.06 12.07 -12.93
C LYS A 280 -2.67 11.45 -14.26
N GLU A 281 -2.12 12.23 -15.19
CA GLU A 281 -1.64 11.71 -16.48
C GLU A 281 -0.46 10.75 -16.28
N ARG A 282 0.51 11.11 -15.43
CA ARG A 282 1.65 10.23 -15.10
C ARG A 282 1.19 8.90 -14.48
N VAL A 283 0.15 8.92 -13.65
CA VAL A 283 -0.48 7.71 -13.11
C VAL A 283 -1.08 6.85 -14.23
N ARG A 284 -1.90 7.43 -15.12
CA ARG A 284 -2.53 6.70 -16.24
C ARG A 284 -1.50 6.07 -17.18
N LEU A 285 -0.43 6.81 -17.50
CA LEU A 285 0.69 6.30 -18.29
C LEU A 285 1.40 5.14 -17.59
N THR A 286 1.65 5.27 -16.29
CA THR A 286 2.28 4.20 -15.49
C THR A 286 1.44 2.92 -15.51
N LEU A 287 0.13 3.03 -15.33
CA LEU A 287 -0.79 1.87 -15.37
C LEU A 287 -0.80 1.21 -16.75
N THR A 288 -0.84 2.00 -17.81
CA THR A 288 -0.78 1.48 -19.19
C THR A 288 0.53 0.73 -19.46
N GLN A 289 1.66 1.29 -19.03
CA GLN A 289 2.98 0.65 -19.16
C GLN A 289 3.11 -0.64 -18.34
N LEU A 290 2.44 -0.71 -17.19
CA LEU A 290 2.42 -1.91 -16.38
C LEU A 290 1.57 -3.01 -17.01
N THR A 291 0.65 -2.71 -17.94
CA THR A 291 -0.20 -3.73 -18.56
C THR A 291 0.49 -4.44 -19.73
N PRO A 292 0.78 -5.76 -19.62
CA PRO A 292 1.42 -6.50 -20.70
C PRO A 292 0.49 -6.61 -21.91
N GLY A 293 1.03 -6.36 -23.11
CA GLY A 293 0.31 -6.51 -24.38
C GLY A 293 -0.19 -5.23 -25.04
N LEU A 294 -0.06 -4.06 -24.39
CA LEU A 294 -0.34 -2.74 -24.98
C LEU A 294 0.93 -1.99 -25.44
N GLY A 295 2.07 -2.70 -25.51
CA GLY A 295 3.27 -2.18 -26.16
C GLY A 295 2.90 -1.72 -27.57
N LEU A 296 3.02 -0.41 -27.80
CA LEU A 296 2.71 0.27 -29.05
C LEU A 296 3.18 -0.59 -30.22
N SER A 297 2.24 -1.09 -31.02
CA SER A 297 2.55 -1.48 -32.39
C SER A 297 2.94 -0.20 -33.11
N SER A 298 4.23 0.12 -33.09
CA SER A 298 4.81 1.09 -34.00
C SER A 298 4.71 0.50 -35.41
N THR A 299 3.79 1.04 -36.19
CA THR A 299 3.78 0.96 -37.66
C THR A 299 5.05 1.54 -38.25
#